data_AF-A0A6J6MC19-F1
#
_entry.id   AF-A0A6J6MC19-F1
#
_cell.length_a   1.000
_cell.length_b   1.000
_cell.length_c   1.000
_cell.angle_alpha   90.00
_cell.angle_beta   90.00
_cell.angle_gamma   90.00
#
_symmetry.space_group_name_H-M   'P 1'
#
loop_
_entity.id
_entity.type
_entity.pdbx_description
1 polymer ?
#
loop_
_entity_poly.entity_id
_entity_poly.type
_entity_poly.pdbx_seq_one_letter_code
_entity_poly.pdbx_strand_id
1 'polypeptide(L)'
;MTGCSSIRHALHCGAALGDLLGDPQPDWVAAADAIDVLITTNLGAFEPKTRWAMDWYYPVLTGAMTGAQAKARLAEGWDRFVLDDRGVRCVDDEQWVTAAETSECAIAHCAAGDRDTARELILWTMPHRREDGAYWTGIVYPAEPEKTIVRFPADEYSAYTAAAIILAADAISGGSPASTLFTQPMVRRSAHPKTRAH
;
A
#
# COMPACT_ATOMS: atom_id res chain seq x y z
N MET A 1 5.91 1.88 11.06
CA MET A 1 6.06 0.82 10.05
C MET A 1 6.05 1.36 8.61
N THR A 2 5.06 2.21 8.28
CA THR A 2 4.79 2.75 6.94
C THR A 2 6.04 3.32 6.27
N GLY A 3 6.72 4.28 6.90
CA GLY A 3 7.90 4.93 6.32
C GLY A 3 9.03 3.96 6.01
N CYS A 4 9.31 3.01 6.90
CA CYS A 4 10.32 1.98 6.67
C CYS A 4 9.94 1.06 5.51
N SER A 5 8.65 0.72 5.38
CA SER A 5 8.12 -0.07 4.27
C SER A 5 8.34 0.65 2.92
N SER A 6 8.07 1.95 2.87
CA SER A 6 8.29 2.78 1.67
C SER A 6 9.78 2.95 1.33
N ILE A 7 10.63 3.18 2.34
CA ILE A 7 12.08 3.27 2.17
C ILE A 7 12.64 1.96 1.62
N ARG A 8 12.23 0.82 2.19
CA ARG A 8 12.59 -0.51 1.71
C ARG A 8 12.23 -0.69 0.23
N HIS A 9 11.01 -0.32 -0.17
CA HIS A 9 10.59 -0.40 -1.57
C HIS A 9 11.46 0.47 -2.47
N ALA A 10 11.70 1.73 -2.08
CA ALA A 10 12.53 2.66 -2.84
C ALA A 10 13.97 2.16 -3.00
N LEU A 11 14.56 1.55 -1.96
CA LEU A 11 15.90 0.97 -2.03
C LEU A 11 15.98 -0.19 -3.04
N HIS A 12 14.99 -1.09 -3.06
CA HIS A 12 14.94 -2.15 -4.07
C HIS A 12 14.76 -1.61 -5.49
N CYS A 13 13.85 -0.65 -5.67
CA CYS A 13 13.65 0.04 -6.95
C CYS A 13 14.94 0.71 -7.43
N GLY A 14 15.61 1.46 -6.56
CA GLY A 14 16.89 2.11 -6.86
C GLY A 14 17.99 1.11 -7.21
N ALA A 15 18.09 -0.01 -6.47
CA ALA A 15 19.06 -1.06 -6.76
C ALA A 15 18.82 -1.73 -8.12
N ALA A 16 17.57 -2.02 -8.49
CA ALA A 16 17.25 -2.58 -9.80
C ALA A 16 17.53 -1.61 -10.95
N LEU A 17 17.31 -0.30 -10.74
CA LEU A 17 17.73 0.72 -11.71
C LEU A 17 19.26 0.77 -11.84
N GLY A 18 19.99 0.67 -10.73
CA GLY A 18 21.45 0.56 -10.73
C GLY A 18 21.95 -0.63 -11.56
N ASP A 19 21.37 -1.82 -11.34
CA ASP A 19 21.68 -3.02 -12.12
C ASP A 19 21.41 -2.84 -13.62
N LEU A 20 20.34 -2.13 -13.99
CA LEU A 20 20.00 -1.85 -15.39
C LEU A 20 21.00 -0.88 -16.04
N LEU A 21 21.54 0.05 -15.27
CA LEU A 21 22.52 1.05 -15.71
C LEU A 21 23.97 0.54 -15.64
N GLY A 22 24.20 -0.66 -15.12
CA GLY A 22 25.54 -1.20 -14.90
C GLY A 22 26.28 -0.60 -13.70
N ASP A 23 25.55 0.05 -12.79
CA ASP A 23 26.06 0.62 -11.53
C ASP A 23 25.37 -0.06 -10.33
N PRO A 24 25.78 -1.29 -9.97
CA PRO A 24 25.11 -2.06 -8.93
C PRO A 24 25.22 -1.38 -7.56
N GLN A 25 24.12 -1.39 -6.79
CA GLN A 25 24.01 -0.73 -5.48
C GLN A 25 23.87 -1.76 -4.34
N PRO A 26 24.93 -2.52 -4.00
CA PRO A 26 24.84 -3.61 -3.02
C PRO A 26 24.48 -3.12 -1.61
N ASP A 27 24.89 -1.92 -1.22
CA ASP A 27 24.59 -1.37 0.11
C ASP A 27 23.11 -1.02 0.27
N TRP A 28 22.44 -0.59 -0.81
CA TRP A 28 20.99 -0.33 -0.79
C TRP A 28 20.21 -1.64 -0.67
N VAL A 29 20.65 -2.70 -1.35
CA VAL A 29 20.08 -4.04 -1.19
C VAL A 29 20.24 -4.53 0.24
N ALA A 30 21.44 -4.42 0.82
CA ALA A 30 21.70 -4.85 2.19
C ALA A 30 20.85 -4.07 3.22
N ALA A 31 20.67 -2.76 3.02
CA ALA A 31 19.83 -1.95 3.88
C ALA A 31 18.34 -2.35 3.77
N ALA A 32 17.84 -2.60 2.55
CA ALA A 32 16.47 -3.05 2.33
C ALA A 32 16.22 -4.44 2.97
N ASP A 33 17.19 -5.35 2.84
CA ASP A 33 17.14 -6.69 3.44
C ASP A 33 17.09 -6.64 4.98
N ALA A 34 17.85 -5.73 5.59
CA ALA A 34 17.81 -5.54 7.03
C ALA A 34 16.42 -5.05 7.50
N ILE A 35 15.78 -4.16 6.71
CA ILE A 35 14.41 -3.71 6.99
C ILE A 35 13.41 -4.86 6.82
N ASP A 36 13.55 -5.70 5.79
CA ASP A 36 12.70 -6.88 5.58
C ASP A 36 12.73 -7.83 6.78
N VAL A 37 13.92 -8.11 7.31
CA VAL A 37 14.06 -8.95 8.51
C VAL A 37 13.30 -8.34 9.69
N LEU A 38 13.43 -7.04 9.93
CA LEU A 38 12.73 -6.37 11.04
C LEU A 38 11.21 -6.37 10.85
N ILE A 39 10.71 -6.05 9.65
CA ILE A 39 9.27 -6.06 9.33
C ILE A 39 8.69 -7.47 9.53
N THR A 40 9.41 -8.51 9.13
CA THR A 40 8.88 -9.88 9.16
C THR A 40 9.04 -10.58 10.51
N THR A 41 9.96 -10.15 11.37
CA THR A 41 10.31 -10.86 12.61
C THR A 41 10.16 -10.05 13.89
N ASN A 42 10.21 -8.72 13.84
CA ASN A 42 10.21 -7.87 15.03
C ASN A 42 9.48 -6.54 14.79
N LEU A 43 8.14 -6.59 14.77
CA LEU A 43 7.31 -5.40 14.67
C LEU A 43 7.52 -4.41 15.84
N GLY A 44 8.02 -4.89 16.99
CA GLY A 44 8.33 -4.05 18.15
C GLY A 44 9.54 -3.14 17.97
N ALA A 45 10.34 -3.31 16.90
CA ALA A 45 11.43 -2.40 16.54
C ALA A 45 10.94 -1.07 15.96
N PHE A 46 9.66 -0.98 15.59
CA PHE A 46 9.06 0.22 15.00
C PHE A 46 8.23 0.98 16.02
N GLU A 47 8.15 2.30 15.85
CA GLU A 47 7.22 3.15 16.59
C GLU A 47 5.79 2.57 16.50
N PRO A 48 5.08 2.35 17.63
CA PRO A 48 3.80 1.66 17.65
C PRO A 48 2.65 2.54 17.16
N LYS A 49 2.61 2.87 15.87
CA LYS A 49 1.54 3.63 15.22
C LYS A 49 0.34 2.75 14.86
N THR A 50 -0.12 1.96 15.83
CA THR A 50 -1.24 1.01 15.67
C THR A 50 -2.59 1.67 15.40
N ARG A 51 -2.66 2.99 15.63
CA ARG A 51 -3.81 3.84 15.31
C ARG A 51 -4.02 4.00 13.80
N TRP A 52 -2.96 3.92 12.98
CA TRP A 52 -2.97 4.31 11.56
C TRP A 52 -3.08 3.12 10.61
N ALA A 53 -4.01 3.16 9.65
CA ALA A 53 -4.25 2.07 8.71
C ALA A 53 -3.03 1.75 7.83
N MET A 54 -2.24 2.76 7.47
CA MET A 54 -1.05 2.57 6.66
C MET A 54 -0.05 1.61 7.32
N ASP A 55 0.12 1.68 8.65
CA ASP A 55 1.03 0.77 9.39
C ASP A 55 0.53 -0.69 9.38
N TRP A 56 -0.75 -0.90 9.03
CA TRP A 56 -1.34 -2.21 8.81
C TRP A 56 -1.07 -2.75 7.40
N TYR A 57 -1.43 -2.02 6.33
CA TYR A 57 -1.37 -2.54 4.95
C TYR A 57 -0.07 -2.24 4.18
N TYR A 58 0.72 -1.22 4.56
CA TYR A 58 1.95 -0.85 3.82
C TYR A 58 2.98 -1.98 3.71
N PRO A 59 3.26 -2.76 4.77
CA PRO A 59 4.18 -3.90 4.65
C PRO A 59 3.81 -4.86 3.51
N VAL A 60 2.51 -5.01 3.23
CA VAL A 60 2.01 -5.84 2.14
C VAL A 60 2.07 -5.10 0.81
N LEU A 61 1.59 -3.85 0.76
CA LEU A 61 1.63 -3.00 -0.45
C LEU A 61 3.04 -2.88 -1.03
N THR A 62 4.06 -2.75 -0.18
CA THR A 62 5.45 -2.55 -0.60
C THR A 62 6.23 -3.85 -0.81
N GLY A 63 5.59 -4.99 -0.59
CA GLY A 63 6.16 -6.33 -0.77
C GLY A 63 7.14 -6.78 0.32
N ALA A 64 7.16 -6.12 1.49
CA ALA A 64 7.95 -6.56 2.64
C ALA A 64 7.33 -7.81 3.31
N MET A 65 5.99 -7.92 3.29
CA MET A 65 5.26 -9.13 3.64
C MET A 65 4.58 -9.67 2.38
N THR A 66 4.72 -10.98 2.13
CA THR A 66 4.15 -11.64 0.95
C THR A 66 3.48 -12.97 1.33
N GLY A 67 2.75 -13.57 0.38
CA GLY A 67 2.17 -14.89 0.55
C GLY A 67 1.26 -15.03 1.77
N ALA A 68 1.43 -16.10 2.56
CA ALA A 68 0.61 -16.37 3.73
C ALA A 68 0.72 -15.28 4.81
N GLN A 69 1.92 -14.69 4.99
CA GLN A 69 2.13 -13.62 5.97
C GLN A 69 1.35 -12.37 5.60
N ALA A 70 1.34 -12.00 4.30
CA ALA A 70 0.54 -10.88 3.81
C ALA A 70 -0.96 -11.08 4.06
N LYS A 71 -1.48 -12.27 3.73
CA LYS A 71 -2.90 -12.60 3.94
C LYS A 71 -3.28 -12.54 5.42
N ALA A 72 -2.46 -13.13 6.30
CA ALA A 72 -2.68 -13.08 7.73
C ALA A 72 -2.66 -11.64 8.27
N ARG A 73 -1.71 -10.82 7.81
CA ARG A 73 -1.60 -9.41 8.20
C ARG A 73 -2.82 -8.60 7.78
N LEU A 74 -3.29 -8.76 6.54
CA LEU A 74 -4.50 -8.08 6.06
C LEU A 74 -5.73 -8.51 6.87
N ALA A 75 -5.92 -9.82 7.10
CA ALA A 75 -7.02 -10.31 7.93
C ALA A 75 -7.03 -9.74 9.36
N GLU A 76 -5.86 -9.59 10.00
CA GLU A 76 -5.73 -9.07 11.37
C GLU A 76 -6.28 -7.64 11.55
N GLY A 77 -6.12 -6.79 10.55
CA GLY A 77 -6.51 -5.37 10.65
C GLY A 77 -7.86 -5.03 10.01
N TRP A 78 -8.52 -6.00 9.36
CA TRP A 78 -9.75 -5.76 8.59
C TRP A 78 -10.83 -5.08 9.43
N ASP A 79 -11.29 -5.71 10.51
CA ASP A 79 -12.37 -5.19 11.37
C ASP A 79 -12.04 -3.83 12.00
N ARG A 80 -10.74 -3.53 12.14
CA ARG A 80 -10.26 -2.30 12.76
C ARG A 80 -10.25 -1.12 11.79
N PHE A 81 -9.96 -1.34 10.51
CA PHE A 81 -9.72 -0.26 9.56
C PHE A 81 -10.73 -0.20 8.43
N VAL A 82 -11.39 -1.31 8.11
CA VAL A 82 -12.40 -1.34 7.06
C VAL A 82 -13.76 -0.97 7.67
N LEU A 83 -14.52 -0.17 6.93
CA LEU A 83 -15.94 0.04 7.15
C LEU A 83 -16.67 -0.58 5.95
N ASP A 84 -17.44 -1.62 6.20
CA ASP A 84 -18.16 -2.37 5.17
C ASP A 84 -19.01 -1.43 4.30
N ASP A 85 -18.96 -1.64 2.98
CA ASP A 85 -19.61 -0.82 1.95
C ASP A 85 -19.13 0.64 1.87
N ARG A 86 -18.09 1.02 2.63
CA ARG A 86 -17.57 2.40 2.68
C ARG A 86 -16.11 2.52 2.22
N GLY A 87 -15.23 1.63 2.67
CA GLY A 87 -13.80 1.71 2.39
C GLY A 87 -12.93 1.64 3.64
N VAL A 88 -11.70 2.13 3.53
CA VAL A 88 -10.68 2.08 4.57
C VAL A 88 -10.58 3.42 5.28
N ARG A 89 -10.70 3.40 6.60
CA ARG A 89 -10.49 4.58 7.44
C ARG A 89 -9.00 4.87 7.62
N CYS A 90 -8.62 6.14 7.66
CA CYS A 90 -7.21 6.51 7.86
C CYS A 90 -6.72 6.14 9.28
N VAL A 91 -7.64 6.20 10.25
CA VAL A 91 -7.35 6.06 11.69
C VAL A 91 -8.43 5.25 12.40
N ASP A 92 -8.06 4.39 13.36
CA ASP A 92 -9.01 3.43 13.96
C ASP A 92 -10.06 4.06 14.90
N ASP A 93 -9.80 5.27 15.39
CA ASP A 93 -10.66 6.02 16.30
C ASP A 93 -11.62 7.00 15.63
N GLU A 94 -11.59 7.12 14.30
CA GLU A 94 -12.49 7.97 13.53
C GLU A 94 -13.10 7.21 12.35
N GLN A 95 -14.36 7.51 12.01
CA GLN A 95 -15.02 6.96 10.83
C GLN A 95 -14.69 7.76 9.55
N TRP A 96 -13.44 8.21 9.44
CA TRP A 96 -12.94 8.99 8.32
C TRP A 96 -12.30 8.08 7.27
N VAL A 97 -13.06 7.79 6.22
CA VAL A 97 -12.65 6.98 5.08
C VAL A 97 -12.08 7.87 4.00
N THR A 98 -11.01 7.43 3.36
CA THR A 98 -10.34 8.17 2.29
C THR A 98 -10.21 7.30 1.04
N ALA A 99 -10.34 7.93 -0.12
CA ALA A 99 -10.25 7.22 -1.39
C ALA A 99 -8.83 6.69 -1.65
N ALA A 100 -7.80 7.41 -1.19
CA ALA A 100 -6.41 6.99 -1.31
C ALA A 100 -6.11 5.75 -0.47
N GLU A 101 -6.36 5.76 0.84
CA GLU A 101 -6.15 4.61 1.73
C GLU A 101 -6.94 3.39 1.27
N THR A 102 -8.19 3.58 0.82
CA THR A 102 -9.01 2.50 0.26
C THR A 102 -8.36 1.90 -1.00
N SER A 103 -7.84 2.74 -1.90
CA SER A 103 -7.19 2.30 -3.14
C SER A 103 -5.84 1.64 -2.88
N GLU A 104 -5.05 2.16 -1.96
CA GLU A 104 -3.77 1.57 -1.57
C GLU A 104 -3.97 0.22 -0.87
N CYS A 105 -4.96 0.11 0.03
CA CYS A 105 -5.32 -1.17 0.61
C CYS A 105 -5.79 -2.17 -0.46
N ALA A 106 -6.52 -1.73 -1.48
CA ALA A 106 -6.86 -2.57 -2.63
C ALA A 106 -5.62 -3.11 -3.36
N ILE A 107 -4.59 -2.29 -3.56
CA ILE A 107 -3.30 -2.73 -4.12
C ILE A 107 -2.68 -3.80 -3.21
N ALA A 108 -2.70 -3.61 -1.89
CA ALA A 108 -2.18 -4.58 -0.93
C ALA A 108 -2.91 -5.94 -1.00
N HIS A 109 -4.25 -5.95 -1.07
CA HIS A 109 -5.02 -7.17 -1.28
C HIS A 109 -4.68 -7.83 -2.62
N CYS A 110 -4.57 -7.04 -3.69
CA CYS A 110 -4.17 -7.54 -4.99
C CYS A 110 -2.76 -8.18 -4.96
N ALA A 111 -1.80 -7.56 -4.26
CA ALA A 111 -0.45 -8.08 -4.06
C ALA A 111 -0.42 -9.36 -3.22
N ALA A 112 -1.34 -9.51 -2.26
CA ALA A 112 -1.55 -10.75 -1.51
C ALA A 112 -2.27 -11.85 -2.32
N GLY A 113 -2.69 -11.54 -3.56
CA GLY A 113 -3.41 -12.44 -4.46
C GLY A 113 -4.92 -12.49 -4.25
N ASP A 114 -5.48 -11.58 -3.46
CA ASP A 114 -6.90 -11.45 -3.16
C ASP A 114 -7.54 -10.37 -4.03
N ARG A 115 -7.79 -10.73 -5.29
CA ARG A 115 -8.27 -9.78 -6.31
C ARG A 115 -9.74 -9.41 -6.16
N ASP A 116 -10.55 -10.25 -5.55
CA ASP A 116 -11.98 -10.00 -5.39
C ASP A 116 -12.20 -8.91 -4.34
N THR A 117 -11.57 -9.02 -3.18
CA THR A 117 -11.60 -7.95 -2.16
C THR A 117 -10.95 -6.66 -2.68
N ALA A 118 -9.86 -6.75 -3.45
CA ALA A 118 -9.26 -5.56 -4.08
C ALA A 118 -10.26 -4.83 -5.01
N ARG A 119 -11.06 -5.57 -5.78
CA ARG A 119 -12.10 -5.00 -6.65
C ARG A 119 -13.21 -4.34 -5.82
N GLU A 120 -13.67 -4.98 -4.76
CA GLU A 120 -14.69 -4.42 -3.87
C GLU A 120 -14.24 -3.10 -3.24
N LEU A 121 -13.03 -3.07 -2.68
CA LEU A 121 -12.45 -1.85 -2.10
C LEU A 121 -12.42 -0.70 -3.12
N ILE A 122 -12.03 -0.97 -4.37
CA ILE A 122 -12.03 0.07 -5.42
C ILE A 122 -13.45 0.54 -5.75
N LEU A 123 -14.43 -0.36 -5.80
CA LEU A 123 -15.83 0.04 -6.02
C LEU A 123 -16.37 0.90 -4.86
N TRP A 124 -15.92 0.67 -3.63
CA TRP A 124 -16.29 1.49 -2.49
C TRP A 124 -15.71 2.91 -2.53
N THR A 125 -14.75 3.21 -3.41
CA THR A 125 -14.29 4.59 -3.63
C THR A 125 -15.28 5.44 -4.44
N MET A 126 -16.28 4.84 -5.09
CA MET A 126 -17.19 5.56 -5.99
C MET A 126 -17.95 6.75 -5.35
N PRO A 127 -18.38 6.72 -4.08
CA PRO A 127 -18.95 7.88 -3.40
C PRO A 127 -18.01 9.09 -3.30
N HIS A 128 -16.70 8.88 -3.42
CA HIS A 128 -15.71 9.97 -3.44
C HIS A 128 -15.60 10.62 -4.83
N ARG A 129 -16.11 9.98 -5.89
CA ARG A 129 -15.98 10.48 -7.25
C ARG A 129 -16.83 11.73 -7.47
N ARG A 130 -16.21 12.75 -8.04
CA ARG A 130 -16.82 14.01 -8.45
C ARG A 130 -17.37 13.94 -9.87
N GLU A 131 -18.23 14.88 -10.23
CA GLU A 131 -18.79 15.02 -11.58
C GLU A 131 -17.70 15.29 -12.64
N ASP A 132 -16.65 16.02 -12.27
CA ASP A 132 -15.47 16.29 -13.12
C ASP A 132 -14.50 15.11 -13.23
N GLY A 133 -14.78 13.99 -12.54
CA GLY A 133 -13.96 12.78 -12.53
C GLY A 133 -12.83 12.77 -11.51
N ALA A 134 -12.56 13.88 -10.80
CA ALA A 134 -11.65 13.88 -9.66
C ALA A 134 -12.28 13.14 -8.46
N TYR A 135 -11.50 12.92 -7.42
CA TYR A 135 -11.96 12.25 -6.20
C TYR A 135 -11.73 13.14 -4.99
N TRP A 136 -12.77 13.31 -4.17
CA TRP A 136 -12.64 13.90 -2.85
C TRP A 136 -11.65 13.09 -2.00
N THR A 137 -10.83 13.76 -1.20
CA THR A 137 -9.87 13.08 -0.33
C THR A 137 -10.57 12.09 0.59
N GLY A 138 -11.57 12.54 1.35
CA GLY A 138 -12.23 11.70 2.35
C GLY A 138 -13.67 12.07 2.68
N ILE A 139 -14.34 11.09 3.27
CA ILE A 139 -15.72 11.13 3.73
C ILE A 139 -15.72 10.64 5.18
N VAL A 140 -16.25 11.45 6.08
CA VAL A 140 -16.51 11.06 7.46
C VAL A 140 -17.92 10.49 7.51
N TYR A 141 -18.01 9.20 7.82
CA TYR A 141 -19.28 8.55 8.06
C TYR A 141 -19.71 8.78 9.52
N PRO A 142 -20.97 9.14 9.76
CA PRO A 142 -21.45 9.36 11.10
C PRO A 142 -21.65 8.02 11.82
N ALA A 143 -21.17 7.94 13.08
CA ALA A 143 -21.44 6.78 13.94
C ALA A 143 -22.92 6.69 14.36
N GLU A 144 -23.62 7.82 14.36
CA GLU A 144 -25.04 7.94 14.71
C GLU A 144 -25.86 8.25 13.45
N PRO A 145 -26.94 7.50 13.16
CA PRO A 145 -27.73 7.64 11.92
C PRO A 145 -28.27 9.04 11.63
N GLU A 146 -28.48 9.84 12.67
CA GLU A 146 -29.01 11.21 12.62
C GLU A 146 -27.97 12.27 12.25
N LYS A 147 -26.67 11.95 12.27
CA LYS A 147 -25.62 12.88 11.89
C LYS A 147 -25.39 12.86 10.37
N THR A 148 -24.91 13.99 9.83
CA THR A 148 -24.69 14.15 8.39
C THR A 148 -23.33 13.59 7.98
N ILE A 149 -23.28 12.95 6.81
CA ILE A 149 -22.02 12.61 6.14
C ILE A 149 -21.30 13.90 5.74
N VAL A 150 -20.04 14.06 6.13
CA VAL A 150 -19.25 15.25 5.81
C VAL A 150 -18.00 14.90 5.02
N ARG A 151 -17.57 15.79 4.13
CA ARG A 151 -16.30 15.67 3.42
C ARG A 151 -15.20 16.23 4.30
N PHE A 152 -14.10 15.50 4.41
CA PHE A 152 -12.93 15.95 5.15
C PHE A 152 -11.62 15.51 4.46
N PRO A 153 -10.65 16.42 4.30
CA PRO A 153 -10.76 17.87 4.49
C PRO A 153 -11.80 18.52 3.58
N ALA A 154 -12.35 19.68 3.97
CA ALA A 154 -13.43 20.33 3.23
C ALA A 154 -12.97 20.72 1.82
N ASP A 155 -13.76 20.34 0.83
CA ASP A 155 -13.54 20.57 -0.61
C ASP A 155 -12.16 20.12 -1.15
N GLU A 156 -11.47 19.23 -0.45
CA GLU A 156 -10.15 18.77 -0.85
C GLU A 156 -10.23 17.60 -1.86
N TYR A 157 -9.48 17.74 -2.94
CA TYR A 157 -9.19 16.71 -3.91
C TYR A 157 -7.75 16.89 -4.38
N SER A 158 -7.06 15.80 -4.67
CA SER A 158 -5.64 15.84 -5.01
C SER A 158 -5.30 14.93 -6.18
N ALA A 159 -4.23 15.27 -6.90
CA ALA A 159 -3.66 14.40 -7.93
C ALA A 159 -3.17 13.07 -7.34
N TYR A 160 -2.70 13.06 -6.09
CA TYR A 160 -2.30 11.85 -5.37
C TYR A 160 -3.47 10.88 -5.18
N THR A 161 -4.63 11.38 -4.73
CA THR A 161 -5.84 10.56 -4.57
C THR A 161 -6.25 9.90 -5.90
N ALA A 162 -6.25 10.68 -6.99
CA ALA A 162 -6.54 10.17 -8.32
C ALA A 162 -5.50 9.13 -8.78
N ALA A 163 -4.21 9.38 -8.51
CA ALA A 163 -3.13 8.45 -8.85
C ALA A 163 -3.28 7.11 -8.12
N ALA A 164 -3.61 7.11 -6.83
CA ALA A 164 -3.83 5.89 -6.06
C ALA A 164 -4.94 5.01 -6.68
N ILE A 165 -6.04 5.62 -7.12
CA ILE A 165 -7.16 4.92 -7.77
C ILE A 165 -6.73 4.33 -9.11
N ILE A 166 -5.99 5.10 -9.93
CA ILE A 166 -5.50 4.63 -11.23
C ILE A 166 -4.53 3.46 -11.04
N LEU A 167 -3.60 3.56 -10.09
CA LEU A 167 -2.64 2.49 -9.79
C LEU A 167 -3.33 1.23 -9.30
N ALA A 168 -4.35 1.37 -8.46
CA ALA A 168 -5.14 0.23 -7.99
C ALA A 168 -5.93 -0.43 -9.12
N ALA A 169 -6.60 0.36 -9.97
CA ALA A 169 -7.30 -0.16 -11.13
C ALA A 169 -6.35 -0.89 -12.10
N ASP A 170 -5.16 -0.35 -12.34
CA ASP A 170 -4.15 -0.99 -13.19
C ASP A 170 -3.61 -2.29 -12.58
N ALA A 171 -3.30 -2.30 -11.27
CA ALA A 171 -2.85 -3.48 -10.56
C ALA A 171 -3.88 -4.62 -10.58
N ILE A 172 -5.16 -4.29 -10.45
CA ILE A 172 -6.27 -5.27 -10.46
C ILE A 172 -6.54 -5.79 -11.87
N SER A 173 -6.55 -4.90 -12.88
CA SER A 173 -6.90 -5.25 -14.26
C SER A 173 -5.75 -5.86 -15.06
N GLY A 174 -4.50 -5.58 -14.69
CA GLY A 174 -3.34 -5.94 -15.51
C GLY A 174 -3.27 -5.15 -16.82
N GLY A 175 -3.84 -3.93 -16.85
CA GLY A 175 -4.06 -3.17 -18.08
C GLY A 175 -2.79 -2.60 -18.71
N SER A 176 -1.73 -2.41 -17.92
CA SER A 176 -0.45 -1.85 -18.37
C SER A 176 0.74 -2.79 -18.10
N PRO A 177 1.88 -2.60 -18.79
CA PRO A 177 3.15 -3.25 -18.44
C PRO A 177 3.63 -2.98 -17.01
N ALA A 178 3.18 -1.88 -16.39
CA ALA A 178 3.55 -1.47 -15.03
C ALA A 178 2.60 -2.01 -13.95
N SER A 179 1.53 -2.72 -14.32
CA SER A 179 0.51 -3.25 -13.39
C SER A 179 1.07 -4.20 -12.31
N THR A 180 2.28 -4.73 -12.55
CA THR A 180 2.96 -5.65 -11.64
C THR A 180 3.86 -4.96 -10.63
N LEU A 181 4.01 -3.62 -10.69
CA LEU A 181 4.95 -2.85 -9.87
C LEU A 181 4.83 -3.11 -8.36
N PHE A 182 3.60 -3.26 -7.86
CA PHE A 182 3.32 -3.54 -6.46
C PHE A 182 2.89 -4.99 -6.20
N THR A 183 2.47 -5.72 -7.23
CA THR A 183 1.88 -7.06 -7.09
C THR A 183 2.85 -8.20 -7.33
N GLN A 184 4.04 -7.92 -7.87
CA GLN A 184 5.12 -8.89 -8.01
C GLN A 184 6.33 -8.47 -7.19
N PRO A 185 6.89 -9.36 -6.35
CA PRO A 185 8.16 -9.10 -5.70
C PRO A 185 9.24 -8.86 -6.75
N MET A 186 10.07 -7.83 -6.54
CA MET A 186 11.18 -7.56 -7.43
C MET A 186 12.14 -8.75 -7.47
N VAL A 187 12.29 -9.35 -8.65
CA VAL A 187 13.19 -10.49 -8.86
C VAL A 187 14.63 -9.97 -8.79
N ARG A 188 15.37 -10.42 -7.77
CA ARG A 188 16.80 -10.14 -7.64
C ARG A 188 17.55 -10.82 -8.78
N ARG A 189 18.25 -10.07 -9.63
CA ARG A 189 19.31 -10.68 -10.45
C ARG A 189 20.45 -11.03 -9.52
N SER A 190 20.78 -12.32 -9.42
CA SER A 190 21.86 -12.79 -8.56
C SER A 190 23.13 -12.00 -8.87
N ALA A 191 23.73 -11.44 -7.81
CA ALA A 191 25.01 -10.74 -7.90
C ALA A 191 26.00 -11.61 -8.70
N HIS A 192 26.63 -11.00 -9.71
CA HIS A 192 27.76 -11.62 -10.39
C HIS A 192 28.75 -12.15 -9.33
N PRO A 193 29.24 -13.40 -9.44
CA PRO A 193 30.30 -13.86 -8.57
C PRO A 193 31.46 -12.88 -8.74
N LYS A 194 31.86 -12.20 -7.67
CA LYS A 194 33.11 -11.44 -7.66
C LYS A 194 34.22 -12.45 -7.90
N THR A 195 34.69 -12.56 -9.14
CA THR A 195 35.92 -13.28 -9.47
C THR A 195 37.05 -12.59 -8.73
N ARG A 196 37.44 -13.13 -7.58
CA ARG A 196 38.69 -12.73 -6.92
C ARG A 196 39.82 -13.26 -7.79
N ALA A 197 40.50 -12.36 -8.51
CA ALA A 197 41.79 -12.66 -9.08
C ALA A 197 42.79 -12.93 -7.94
N HIS A 198 43.50 -14.04 -8.06
CA HIS A 198 44.61 -14.45 -7.18
C HIS A 198 45.88 -13.65 -7.49
#